data_AF-A0A2N5C9I8-F1
#
_entry.id   AF-A0A2N5C9I8-F1
#
_cell.length_a   1.000
_cell.length_b   1.000
_cell.length_c   1.000
_cell.angle_alpha   90.00
_cell.angle_beta   90.00
_cell.angle_gamma   90.00
#
_symmetry.space_group_name_H-M   'P 1'
#
loop_
_entity.id
_entity.type
_entity.pdbx_description
1 polymer ?
#
loop_
_entity_poly.entity_id
_entity_poly.type
_entity_poly.pdbx_seq_one_letter_code
_entity_poly.pdbx_strand_id
1 'polypeptide(L)'
;MNPFAWTVDHLNQPGFSAALLEVSDLDARCAALKYDMGKAIKVETLDCATFNPRFRGMDSATRHKEAIAESWKREEVVAARLTRDGVRCTVDGVSTDSRSLRESFRVHGLPDHKHIRFRMSLKASRAATFVWEGFEYHFELVALG
;
A
#
# COMPACT_ATOMS: atom_id res chain seq x y z
N MET A 1 43.23 -7.89 -13.72
CA MET A 1 42.77 -8.61 -12.51
C MET A 1 41.26 -8.47 -12.45
N ASN A 2 40.55 -9.52 -12.87
CA ASN A 2 39.09 -9.61 -12.80
C ASN A 2 38.73 -10.46 -11.57
N PRO A 3 37.94 -9.95 -10.60
CA PRO A 3 37.65 -10.66 -9.36
C PRO A 3 36.55 -11.74 -9.46
N PHE A 4 36.11 -12.14 -10.66
CA PHE A 4 34.98 -13.05 -10.85
C PHE A 4 35.34 -14.36 -11.57
N ALA A 5 36.55 -14.88 -11.34
CA ALA A 5 36.97 -16.16 -11.87
C ALA A 5 37.36 -17.10 -10.74
N TRP A 6 36.37 -17.74 -10.11
CA TRP A 6 36.54 -19.08 -9.51
C TRP A 6 35.20 -19.75 -9.21
N THR A 7 34.92 -20.77 -10.05
CA THR A 7 34.26 -22.06 -9.74
C THR A 7 32.80 -22.09 -9.30
N VAL A 8 31.96 -22.23 -10.32
CA VAL A 8 30.92 -23.27 -10.42
C VAL A 8 31.53 -24.63 -10.07
N ASP A 9 31.31 -25.18 -8.86
CA ASP A 9 31.37 -26.64 -8.64
C ASP A 9 30.83 -27.16 -7.28
N HIS A 10 29.64 -26.73 -6.82
CA HIS A 10 29.05 -27.27 -5.58
C HIS A 10 27.58 -27.75 -5.73
N LEU A 11 27.24 -28.34 -6.87
CA LEU A 11 26.01 -29.11 -7.04
C LEU A 11 26.30 -30.61 -7.03
N ASN A 12 26.65 -31.19 -5.87
CA ASN A 12 26.39 -32.61 -5.62
C ASN A 12 26.44 -32.95 -4.12
N GLN A 13 25.33 -32.71 -3.40
CA GLN A 13 25.07 -33.39 -2.13
C GLN A 13 23.80 -34.26 -2.29
N PRO A 14 23.90 -35.59 -2.16
CA PRO A 14 22.75 -36.48 -2.24
C PRO A 14 22.04 -36.49 -0.88
N GLY A 15 21.04 -35.62 -0.71
CA GLY A 15 20.29 -35.57 0.55
C GLY A 15 19.06 -34.67 0.59
N PHE A 16 18.72 -33.95 -0.49
CA PHE A 16 17.60 -33.01 -0.51
C PHE A 16 16.57 -33.38 -1.61
N SER A 17 16.13 -34.63 -1.61
CA SER A 17 15.27 -35.22 -2.66
C SER A 17 13.78 -35.30 -2.29
N ALA A 18 13.26 -34.49 -1.35
CA ALA A 18 11.86 -34.65 -0.91
C ALA A 18 11.04 -33.37 -0.67
N ALA A 19 11.51 -32.18 -1.07
CA ALA A 19 10.74 -30.95 -0.86
C ALA A 19 10.76 -29.98 -2.07
N LEU A 20 10.91 -30.52 -3.28
CA LEU A 20 11.05 -29.72 -4.51
C LEU A 20 10.04 -30.15 -5.58
N LEU A 21 8.79 -30.36 -5.16
CA LEU A 21 7.66 -30.70 -6.03
C LEU A 21 6.38 -29.90 -5.73
N GLU A 22 6.50 -28.68 -5.20
CA GLU A 22 5.37 -27.72 -5.10
C GLU A 22 5.75 -26.29 -5.51
N VAL A 23 6.64 -26.12 -6.50
CA VAL A 23 6.98 -24.77 -7.01
C VAL A 23 6.60 -24.58 -8.49
N SER A 24 6.21 -25.64 -9.19
CA SER A 24 5.77 -25.55 -10.61
C SER A 24 4.34 -25.03 -10.81
N ASP A 25 3.53 -24.91 -9.75
CA ASP A 25 2.15 -24.41 -9.85
C ASP A 25 2.01 -22.90 -9.63
N LEU A 26 3.05 -22.22 -9.10
CA LEU A 26 2.99 -20.76 -8.90
C LEU A 26 3.19 -20.00 -10.21
N ASP A 27 4.00 -20.52 -11.13
CA ASP A 27 4.19 -19.89 -12.45
C ASP A 27 2.95 -20.03 -13.34
N ALA A 28 2.18 -21.11 -13.21
CA ALA A 28 0.89 -21.26 -13.89
C ALA A 28 -0.17 -20.29 -13.33
N ARG A 29 -0.17 -20.03 -12.01
CA ARG A 29 -1.06 -19.04 -11.37
C ARG A 29 -0.66 -17.59 -11.65
N CYS A 30 0.64 -17.30 -11.78
CA CYS A 30 1.14 -16.00 -12.19
C CYS A 30 0.92 -15.71 -13.68
N ALA A 31 0.95 -16.74 -14.55
CA ALA A 31 0.60 -16.60 -15.97
C ALA A 31 -0.90 -16.30 -16.18
N ALA A 32 -1.79 -16.79 -15.33
CA ALA A 32 -3.22 -16.48 -15.37
C ALA A 32 -3.56 -15.04 -14.94
N LEU A 33 -2.65 -14.36 -14.21
CA LEU A 33 -2.81 -12.96 -13.79
C LEU A 33 -2.17 -11.96 -14.76
N LYS A 34 -1.47 -12.44 -15.79
CA LYS A 34 -0.93 -11.61 -16.86
C LYS A 34 -2.04 -11.29 -17.87
N TYR A 35 -2.58 -10.08 -17.73
CA TYR A 35 -3.27 -9.33 -18.79
C TYR A 35 -4.66 -9.83 -19.19
N ASP A 36 -5.65 -9.59 -18.33
CA ASP A 36 -6.99 -9.16 -18.80
C ASP A 36 -7.08 -7.63 -18.78
N MET A 37 -6.13 -6.97 -19.47
CA MET A 37 -6.15 -5.52 -19.76
C MET A 37 -7.06 -5.20 -20.96
N GLY A 38 -7.84 -6.19 -21.43
CA GLY A 38 -8.70 -6.11 -22.62
C GLY A 38 -10.18 -6.28 -22.33
N LYS A 39 -10.59 -6.88 -21.20
CA LYS A 39 -11.94 -6.65 -20.71
C LYS A 39 -12.01 -5.21 -20.23
N ALA A 40 -12.57 -4.37 -21.09
CA ALA A 40 -13.39 -3.27 -20.63
C ALA A 40 -14.32 -3.86 -19.55
N ILE A 41 -13.93 -3.70 -18.28
CA ILE A 41 -14.91 -3.62 -17.22
C ILE A 41 -15.83 -2.55 -17.78
N LYS A 42 -17.03 -2.96 -18.21
CA LYS A 42 -18.14 -2.03 -18.22
C LYS A 42 -18.22 -1.63 -16.76
N VAL A 43 -17.46 -0.60 -16.42
CA VAL A 43 -17.85 0.32 -15.38
C VAL A 43 -19.12 0.84 -16.03
N GLU A 44 -20.23 0.12 -15.81
CA GLU A 44 -21.52 0.76 -15.76
C GLU A 44 -21.19 1.97 -14.92
N THR A 45 -21.13 3.12 -15.59
CA THR A 45 -21.05 4.40 -14.92
C THR A 45 -22.12 4.27 -13.88
N LEU A 46 -21.71 3.98 -12.64
CA LEU A 46 -22.59 3.91 -11.49
C LEU A 46 -23.14 5.30 -11.53
N ASP A 47 -24.34 5.38 -12.08
CA ASP A 47 -24.91 6.64 -12.48
C ASP A 47 -24.84 7.44 -11.19
N CYS A 48 -24.43 8.71 -11.26
CA CYS A 48 -24.34 9.51 -10.05
C CYS A 48 -25.71 9.63 -9.33
N ALA A 49 -26.76 9.03 -9.93
CA ALA A 49 -28.13 8.77 -9.54
C ALA A 49 -28.41 7.38 -8.89
N THR A 50 -27.47 6.42 -8.78
CA THR A 50 -27.58 5.24 -7.87
C THR A 50 -27.29 5.69 -6.43
N PHE A 51 -27.92 6.80 -6.10
CA PHE A 51 -27.47 7.84 -5.22
C PHE A 51 -28.67 8.14 -4.39
N ASN A 52 -28.48 7.98 -3.08
CA ASN A 52 -29.48 8.19 -2.05
C ASN A 52 -30.49 9.27 -2.51
N PRO A 53 -31.77 8.91 -2.70
CA PRO A 53 -32.75 9.76 -3.36
C PRO A 53 -32.91 11.13 -2.69
N ARG A 54 -32.46 11.25 -1.42
CA ARG A 54 -32.39 12.49 -0.65
C ARG A 54 -31.58 13.60 -1.32
N PHE A 55 -30.57 13.27 -2.10
CA PHE A 55 -29.68 14.28 -2.69
C PHE A 55 -30.02 14.62 -4.15
N ARG A 56 -31.16 14.16 -4.66
CA ARG A 56 -31.59 14.46 -6.03
C ARG A 56 -31.88 15.97 -6.16
N GLY A 57 -31.29 16.60 -7.17
CA GLY A 57 -31.48 18.04 -7.45
C GLY A 57 -30.65 18.98 -6.56
N MET A 58 -29.79 18.43 -5.69
CA MET A 58 -28.87 19.20 -4.85
C MET A 58 -27.58 19.52 -5.62
N ASP A 59 -26.99 20.69 -5.36
CA ASP A 59 -25.66 21.00 -5.88
C ASP A 59 -24.59 20.12 -5.22
N SER A 60 -23.45 19.96 -5.91
CA SER A 60 -22.36 19.11 -5.44
C SER A 60 -21.78 19.57 -4.09
N ALA A 61 -21.79 20.87 -3.84
CA ALA A 61 -21.29 21.48 -2.61
C ALA A 61 -22.19 21.14 -1.40
N THR A 62 -23.51 21.28 -1.50
CA THR A 62 -24.42 20.99 -0.39
C THR A 62 -24.50 19.49 -0.13
N ARG A 63 -24.52 18.66 -1.19
CA ARG A 63 -24.39 17.21 -1.07
C ARG A 63 -23.15 16.79 -0.26
N HIS A 64 -21.99 17.39 -0.54
CA HIS A 64 -20.75 17.04 0.15
C HIS A 64 -20.80 17.44 1.64
N LYS A 65 -21.35 18.61 1.95
CA LYS A 65 -21.56 19.06 3.34
C LYS A 65 -22.45 18.10 4.12
N GLU A 66 -23.60 17.72 3.55
CA GLU A 66 -24.52 16.76 4.18
C GLU A 66 -23.88 15.38 4.35
N ALA A 67 -23.14 14.89 3.34
CA ALA A 67 -22.43 13.61 3.44
C ALA A 67 -21.36 13.62 4.55
N ILE A 68 -20.64 14.74 4.72
CA ILE A 68 -19.69 14.89 5.82
C ILE A 68 -20.43 14.90 7.17
N ALA A 69 -21.51 15.67 7.30
CA ALA A 69 -22.30 15.73 8.53
C ALA A 69 -22.84 14.34 8.93
N GLU A 70 -23.34 13.57 7.96
CA GLU A 70 -23.83 12.20 8.20
C GLU A 70 -22.69 11.26 8.62
N SER A 71 -21.50 11.43 8.05
CA SER A 71 -20.34 10.60 8.41
C SER A 71 -19.94 10.74 9.88
N TRP A 72 -20.19 11.90 10.52
CA TRP A 72 -19.93 12.11 11.94
C TRP A 72 -20.91 11.39 12.88
N LYS A 73 -22.04 10.87 12.39
CA LYS A 73 -22.97 10.07 13.21
C LYS A 73 -22.49 8.62 13.38
N ARG A 74 -21.51 8.18 12.58
CA ARG A 74 -20.93 6.84 12.66
C ARG A 74 -19.77 6.86 13.65
N GLU A 75 -19.89 6.19 14.78
CA GLU A 75 -18.88 6.17 15.84
C GLU A 75 -17.49 5.74 15.35
N GLU A 76 -17.43 4.78 14.42
CA GLU A 76 -16.18 4.33 13.78
C GLU A 76 -15.46 5.46 13.03
N VAL A 77 -16.22 6.30 12.33
CA VAL A 77 -15.68 7.45 11.58
C VAL A 77 -15.24 8.54 12.54
N VAL A 78 -15.97 8.76 13.63
CA VAL A 78 -15.58 9.70 14.69
C VAL A 78 -14.25 9.27 15.30
N ALA A 79 -14.14 8.02 15.74
CA ALA A 79 -12.92 7.47 16.32
C ALA A 79 -11.74 7.61 15.34
N ALA A 80 -11.91 7.19 14.08
CA ALA A 80 -10.86 7.27 13.07
C ALA A 80 -10.46 8.71 12.67
N ARG A 81 -11.35 9.70 12.87
CA ARG A 81 -11.05 11.12 12.63
C ARG A 81 -10.41 11.81 13.84
N LEU A 82 -10.66 11.32 15.06
CA LEU A 82 -10.06 11.83 16.29
C LEU A 82 -8.65 11.28 16.52
N THR A 83 -8.36 10.07 16.04
CA THR A 83 -7.02 9.47 16.16
C THR A 83 -6.00 10.23 15.33
N ARG A 84 -4.91 10.67 15.99
CA ARG A 84 -3.73 11.22 15.32
C ARG A 84 -2.63 10.17 15.31
N ASP A 85 -2.32 9.67 14.12
CA ASP A 85 -1.21 8.75 13.92
C ASP A 85 0.05 9.51 13.47
N GLY A 86 1.17 9.23 14.13
CA GLY A 86 2.51 9.49 13.65
C GLY A 86 3.04 8.33 12.80
N VAL A 87 4.24 8.50 12.27
CA VAL A 87 4.89 7.51 11.40
C VAL A 87 6.32 7.32 11.87
N ARG A 88 6.72 6.07 12.08
CA ARG A 88 8.11 5.66 12.28
C ARG A 88 8.64 5.06 10.98
N CYS A 89 9.78 5.53 10.51
CA CYS A 89 10.47 4.98 9.35
C CYS A 89 11.80 4.37 9.78
N THR A 90 12.05 3.12 9.41
CA THR A 90 13.30 2.40 9.71
C THR A 90 14.01 2.06 8.41
N VAL A 91 15.28 2.46 8.32
CA VAL A 91 16.17 2.21 7.18
C VAL A 91 17.53 1.82 7.71
N ASP A 92 18.12 0.72 7.23
CA ASP A 92 19.45 0.24 7.64
C ASP A 92 19.65 0.18 9.17
N GLY A 93 18.59 -0.17 9.91
CA GLY A 93 18.58 -0.25 11.38
C GLY A 93 18.41 1.08 12.12
N VAL A 94 18.28 2.21 11.42
CA VAL A 94 18.03 3.54 12.01
C VAL A 94 16.55 3.89 11.89
N SER A 95 15.89 4.08 13.04
CA SER A 95 14.48 4.48 13.10
C SER A 95 14.32 5.99 13.33
N THR A 96 13.50 6.65 12.53
CA THR A 96 13.15 8.07 12.66
C THR A 96 11.64 8.25 12.82
N ASP A 97 11.25 8.99 13.84
CA ASP A 97 9.84 9.32 14.10
C ASP A 97 9.47 10.64 13.43
N SER A 98 8.30 10.66 12.79
CA SER A 98 7.75 11.81 12.07
C SER A 98 6.29 12.01 12.41
N ARG A 99 5.80 13.25 12.37
CA ARG A 99 4.39 13.55 12.68
C ARG A 99 3.45 13.13 11.56
N SER A 100 3.99 12.93 10.36
CA SER A 100 3.22 12.51 9.19
C SER A 100 4.08 11.72 8.21
N LEU A 101 3.41 10.94 7.35
CA LEU A 101 4.08 10.20 6.28
C LEU A 101 4.82 11.13 5.30
N ARG A 102 4.22 12.27 4.99
CA ARG A 102 4.81 13.27 4.08
C ARG A 102 6.11 13.84 4.63
N GLU A 103 6.14 14.13 5.93
CA GLU A 103 7.34 14.61 6.61
C GLU A 103 8.45 13.56 6.57
N SER A 104 8.11 12.30 6.83
CA SER A 104 9.07 11.19 6.74
C SER A 104 9.64 11.05 5.31
N PHE A 105 8.78 11.13 4.29
CA PHE A 105 9.22 11.13 2.89
C PHE A 105 10.19 12.29 2.60
N ARG A 106 9.93 13.49 3.13
CA ARG A 106 10.80 14.64 2.96
C ARG A 106 12.15 14.47 3.65
N VAL A 107 12.17 13.92 4.87
CA VAL A 107 13.41 13.66 5.63
C VAL A 107 14.29 12.65 4.91
N HIS A 108 13.70 11.61 4.34
CA HIS A 108 14.41 10.55 3.62
C HIS A 108 14.62 10.85 2.12
N GLY A 109 14.28 12.05 1.64
CA GLY A 109 14.49 12.43 0.23
C GLY A 109 13.61 11.66 -0.77
N LEU A 110 12.51 11.04 -0.31
CA LEU A 110 11.61 10.25 -1.13
C LEU A 110 10.66 11.12 -1.97
N PRO A 111 10.15 10.60 -3.10
CA PRO A 111 9.26 11.34 -3.99
C PRO A 111 7.91 11.70 -3.33
N ASP A 112 7.68 12.99 -3.08
CA ASP A 112 6.46 13.50 -2.41
C ASP A 112 5.17 13.06 -3.12
N HIS A 113 5.14 13.03 -4.45
CA HIS A 113 3.93 12.64 -5.20
C HIS A 113 3.45 11.19 -4.95
N LYS A 114 4.29 10.32 -4.36
CA LYS A 114 3.92 8.92 -4.05
C LYS A 114 3.33 8.73 -2.65
N HIS A 115 3.48 9.70 -1.75
CA HIS A 115 3.09 9.51 -0.35
C HIS A 115 1.58 9.24 -0.18
N ILE A 116 0.71 9.85 -0.99
CA ILE A 116 -0.75 9.70 -0.86
C ILE A 116 -1.17 8.25 -1.15
N ARG A 117 -0.64 7.65 -2.21
CA ARG A 117 -0.94 6.25 -2.58
C ARG A 117 -0.42 5.30 -1.51
N PHE A 118 0.81 5.52 -1.06
CA PHE A 118 1.43 4.71 -0.02
C PHE A 118 0.70 4.82 1.32
N ARG A 119 0.18 6.00 1.67
CA ARG A 119 -0.62 6.23 2.88
C ARG A 119 -1.83 5.31 2.97
N MET A 120 -2.50 5.02 1.85
CA MET A 120 -3.66 4.14 1.85
C MET A 120 -3.28 2.72 2.27
N SER A 121 -2.20 2.19 1.69
CA SER A 121 -1.66 0.88 2.06
C SER A 121 -1.21 0.86 3.52
N LEU A 122 -0.51 1.90 3.98
CA LEU A 122 -0.02 2.01 5.35
C LEU A 122 -1.16 2.07 6.37
N LYS A 123 -2.26 2.79 6.09
CA LYS A 123 -3.43 2.81 6.99
C LYS A 123 -4.18 1.47 7.04
N ALA A 124 -4.19 0.72 5.95
CA ALA A 124 -4.86 -0.57 5.88
C ALA A 124 -4.07 -1.67 6.63
N SER A 125 -2.74 -1.66 6.50
CA SER A 125 -1.84 -2.69 7.04
C SER A 125 -1.20 -2.31 8.38
N ARG A 126 -1.23 -1.04 8.77
CA ARG A 126 -0.48 -0.41 9.88
C ARG A 126 1.06 -0.44 9.75
N ALA A 127 1.61 -1.28 8.89
CA ALA A 127 3.01 -1.33 8.54
C ALA A 127 3.19 -1.62 7.05
N ALA A 128 4.06 -0.89 6.36
CA ALA A 128 4.32 -1.08 4.94
C ALA A 128 5.78 -0.76 4.60
N THR A 129 6.34 -1.52 3.65
CA THR A 129 7.68 -1.25 3.11
C THR A 129 7.58 -0.49 1.80
N PHE A 130 8.40 0.54 1.65
CA PHE A 130 8.56 1.28 0.40
C PHE A 130 9.97 1.07 -0.13
N VAL A 131 10.09 0.59 -1.37
CA VAL A 131 11.39 0.37 -2.01
C VAL A 131 11.69 1.54 -2.94
N TRP A 132 12.83 2.20 -2.73
CA TRP A 132 13.27 3.32 -3.56
C TRP A 132 14.79 3.30 -3.72
N GLU A 133 15.26 3.38 -4.96
CA GLU A 133 16.70 3.41 -5.30
C GLU A 133 17.52 2.25 -4.68
N GLY A 134 16.89 1.08 -4.51
CA GLY A 134 17.53 -0.11 -3.95
C GLY A 134 17.54 -0.18 -2.42
N PHE A 135 16.97 0.82 -1.74
CA PHE A 135 16.81 0.84 -0.28
C PHE A 135 15.38 0.48 0.10
N GLU A 136 15.25 -0.29 1.19
CA GLU A 136 13.97 -0.64 1.80
C GLU A 136 13.69 0.28 2.98
N TYR A 137 12.58 1.01 2.89
CA TYR A 137 12.11 1.91 3.94
C TYR A 137 10.90 1.27 4.62
N HIS A 138 11.06 0.84 5.87
CA HIS A 138 9.98 0.21 6.63
C HIS A 138 9.22 1.27 7.41
N PHE A 139 7.95 1.48 7.06
CA PHE A 139 7.08 2.45 7.72
C PHE A 139 6.07 1.76 8.63
N GLU A 140 5.90 2.31 9.84
CA GLU A 140 4.93 1.85 10.81
C GLU A 140 4.12 3.03 11.35
N LEU A 141 2.82 2.85 11.56
CA LEU A 141 1.99 3.84 12.25
C LEU A 141 2.20 3.76 13.75
N VAL A 142 2.53 4.89 14.35
CA VAL A 142 2.70 5.04 15.80
C VAL A 142 1.62 5.97 16.31
N ALA A 143 0.86 5.57 17.33
CA ALA A 143 -0.13 6.45 17.95
C ALA A 143 0.59 7.63 18.62
N LEU A 144 0.27 8.86 18.20
CA LEU A 144 0.71 10.06 18.92
C LEU A 144 -0.32 10.31 20.02
N GLY A 145 0.05 9.96 21.25
CA GLY A 145 -0.72 10.23 22.47
C GLY A 145 -0.91 11.72 22.73
#